data_AF-A0A5R8P0A5-F1
#
_entry.id   AF-A0A5R8P0A5-F1
#
_cell.length_a   1.000
_cell.length_b   1.000
_cell.length_c   1.000
_cell.angle_alpha   90.00
_cell.angle_beta   90.00
_cell.angle_gamma   90.00
#
_symmetry.space_group_name_H-M   'P 1'
#
loop_
_entity.id
_entity.type
_entity.pdbx_description
1 polymer ?
#
loop_
_entity_poly.entity_id
_entity_poly.type
_entity_poly.pdbx_seq_one_letter_code
_entity_poly.pdbx_strand_id
1 'polypeptide(L)'
;MRLKFLGKGGSGGGHCPTLYATDQDTYLVQGWETDETGTIEIPHLLLGFAEPDTFIGAELTDTGRGTFTVSGRPITEPDVLGQLDLADDETAIEVPKRAREFYGAAAARRSVSGSVPAS
;
A
#
# COMPACT_ATOMS: atom_id res chain seq x y z
N MET A 1 9.65 14.94 7.22
CA MET A 1 8.97 14.54 5.96
C MET A 1 7.77 15.46 5.75
N ARG A 2 7.44 15.87 4.51
CA ARG A 2 6.20 16.62 4.21
C ARG A 2 5.14 15.70 3.63
N LEU A 3 3.93 15.78 4.17
CA LEU A 3 2.81 14.92 3.79
C LEU A 3 1.78 15.67 2.93
N LYS A 4 1.34 15.02 1.86
CA LYS A 4 0.20 15.44 1.04
C LYS A 4 -0.91 14.41 1.20
N PHE A 5 -2.02 14.83 1.82
CA PHE A 5 -3.21 13.99 1.97
C PHE A 5 -3.77 13.58 0.61
N LEU A 6 -4.04 12.28 0.42
CA LEU A 6 -4.64 11.74 -0.80
C LEU A 6 -6.07 11.25 -0.57
N GLY A 7 -6.33 10.61 0.56
CA GLY A 7 -7.66 10.15 0.91
C GLY A 7 -7.68 9.24 2.12
N LYS A 8 -8.87 9.00 2.65
CA LYS A 8 -9.10 8.19 3.84
C LYS A 8 -10.25 7.20 3.62
N GLY A 9 -10.14 6.03 4.22
CA GLY A 9 -11.13 4.97 4.14
C GLY A 9 -11.73 4.62 5.49
N GLY A 10 -12.90 5.17 5.80
CA GLY A 10 -13.67 4.74 6.97
C GLY A 10 -15.17 5.01 6.81
N SER A 11 -15.98 4.17 7.43
CA SER A 11 -17.44 4.25 7.43
C SER A 11 -17.96 4.44 8.85
N GLY A 12 -17.92 5.68 9.34
CA GLY A 12 -18.57 6.11 10.58
C GLY A 12 -17.72 5.98 11.85
N GLY A 13 -17.66 7.07 12.62
CA GLY A 13 -17.29 7.03 14.05
C GLY A 13 -15.91 7.55 14.45
N GLY A 14 -14.94 7.69 13.54
CA GLY A 14 -13.70 8.43 13.82
C GLY A 14 -12.38 7.76 13.47
N HIS A 15 -12.38 6.49 13.05
CA HIS A 15 -11.15 5.72 12.77
C HIS A 15 -11.06 5.45 11.28
N CYS A 16 -10.02 5.96 10.62
CA CYS A 16 -9.95 5.99 9.17
C CYS A 16 -8.50 5.84 8.70
N PRO A 17 -8.10 4.64 8.28
CA PRO A 17 -6.89 4.43 7.49
C PRO A 17 -6.76 5.48 6.39
N THR A 18 -5.58 6.10 6.28
CA THR A 18 -5.35 7.28 5.45
C THR A 18 -4.08 7.10 4.63
N LEU A 19 -4.12 7.58 3.39
CA LEU A 19 -2.99 7.54 2.47
C LEU A 19 -2.46 8.95 2.22
N TYR A 20 -1.14 9.09 2.31
CA TYR A 20 -0.43 10.33 2.04
C TYR A 20 0.71 10.09 1.05
N ALA A 21 0.89 11.00 0.10
CA ALA A 21 2.15 11.11 -0.65
C ALA A 21 3.18 11.89 0.19
N THR A 22 4.44 11.50 0.10
CA THR A 22 5.54 12.22 0.74
C THR A 22 6.33 13.04 -0.28
N ASP A 23 7.17 13.95 0.20
CA ASP A 23 8.17 14.64 -0.63
C ASP A 23 9.44 13.82 -0.90
N GLN A 24 9.42 12.52 -0.60
CA GLN A 24 10.55 11.58 -0.70
C GLN A 24 10.29 10.41 -1.66
N ASP A 25 9.30 10.55 -2.54
CA ASP A 25 8.87 9.49 -3.49
C ASP A 25 8.42 8.19 -2.79
N THR A 26 7.76 8.36 -1.64
CA THR A 26 7.14 7.29 -0.85
C THR A 26 5.67 7.59 -0.59
N TYR A 27 4.97 6.57 -0.13
CA TYR A 27 3.69 6.75 0.54
C TYR A 27 3.87 6.57 2.04
N LEU A 28 3.17 7.41 2.80
CA LEU A 28 2.87 7.12 4.20
C LEU A 28 1.47 6.54 4.25
N VAL A 29 1.36 5.35 4.83
CA VAL A 29 0.11 4.59 4.96
C VAL A 29 -0.22 4.50 6.43
N GLN A 30 -1.33 5.10 6.82
CA GLN A 30 -1.94 4.94 8.13
C GLN A 30 -2.95 3.80 8.07
N GLY A 31 -2.92 2.90 9.06
CA GLY A 31 -3.85 1.77 9.16
C GLY A 31 -3.89 1.22 10.58
N TRP A 32 -4.66 0.16 10.76
CA TRP A 32 -4.81 -0.49 12.06
C TRP A 32 -3.53 -1.23 12.44
N GLU A 33 -3.09 -1.08 13.69
CA GLU A 33 -1.94 -1.79 14.22
C GLU A 33 -2.18 -3.31 14.25
N THR A 34 -1.11 -4.06 14.03
CA THR A 34 -1.10 -5.52 14.16
C THR A 34 -0.10 -5.92 15.26
N ASP A 35 -0.05 -7.20 15.60
CA ASP A 35 0.94 -7.71 16.57
C ASP A 35 2.40 -7.63 16.07
N GLU A 36 2.62 -7.28 14.79
CA GLU A 36 3.93 -7.14 14.17
C GLU A 36 4.27 -5.67 13.88
N THR A 37 5.33 -5.17 14.51
CA THR A 37 5.81 -3.81 14.29
C THR A 37 6.18 -3.57 12.83
N GLY A 38 5.59 -2.54 12.22
CA GLY A 38 5.81 -2.22 10.81
C GLY A 38 4.88 -2.96 9.86
N THR A 39 3.95 -3.77 10.38
CA THR A 39 2.84 -4.34 9.63
C THR A 39 1.54 -3.71 10.11
N ILE A 40 0.76 -3.18 9.16
CA ILE A 40 -0.56 -2.59 9.43
C ILE A 40 -1.62 -3.28 8.57
N GLU A 41 -2.88 -3.13 8.97
CA GLU A 41 -4.02 -3.53 8.17
C GLU A 41 -4.74 -2.32 7.57
N ILE A 42 -5.09 -2.41 6.28
CA ILE A 42 -5.77 -1.34 5.53
C ILE A 42 -6.98 -1.87 4.74
N PRO A 43 -8.04 -1.09 4.55
CA PRO A 43 -9.16 -1.48 3.71
C PRO A 43 -8.79 -1.41 2.22
N HIS A 44 -9.38 -2.29 1.41
CA HIS A 44 -9.16 -2.31 -0.05
C HIS A 44 -9.34 -0.94 -0.71
N LEU A 45 -10.33 -0.17 -0.25
CA LEU A 45 -10.66 1.14 -0.82
C LEU A 45 -9.48 2.12 -0.74
N LEU A 46 -8.59 1.98 0.25
CA LEU A 46 -7.48 2.90 0.47
C LEU A 46 -6.53 2.94 -0.72
N LEU A 47 -6.37 1.80 -1.41
CA LEU A 47 -5.56 1.67 -2.62
C LEU A 47 -6.05 2.59 -3.75
N GLY A 48 -7.35 2.92 -3.78
CA GLY A 48 -7.95 3.79 -4.77
C GLY A 48 -7.53 5.26 -4.67
N PHE A 49 -6.86 5.66 -3.58
CA PHE A 49 -6.34 7.02 -3.40
C PHE A 49 -4.89 7.19 -3.82
N ALA A 50 -4.21 6.13 -4.28
CA ALA A 50 -2.87 6.27 -4.83
C ALA A 50 -2.87 7.28 -5.99
N GLU A 51 -1.74 7.98 -6.16
CA GLU A 51 -1.60 8.94 -7.25
C GLU A 51 -1.73 8.21 -8.61
N PRO A 52 -2.23 8.88 -9.66
CA PRO A 52 -2.34 8.27 -10.99
C PRO A 52 -1.03 7.65 -11.45
N ASP A 53 -1.13 6.51 -12.15
CA ASP A 53 0.00 5.75 -12.68
C ASP A 53 1.04 5.29 -11.64
N THR A 54 0.64 5.23 -10.37
CA THR A 54 1.48 4.71 -9.28
C THR A 54 0.72 3.75 -8.38
N PHE A 55 1.43 3.03 -7.51
CA PHE A 55 0.86 2.09 -6.55
C PHE A 55 1.72 1.98 -5.28
N ILE A 56 1.14 1.42 -4.22
CA ILE A 56 1.86 1.06 -3.00
C ILE A 56 2.87 -0.04 -3.33
N GLY A 57 4.16 0.31 -3.27
CA GLY A 57 5.29 -0.56 -3.62
C GLY A 57 5.67 -1.56 -2.54
N ALA A 58 4.68 -2.12 -1.84
CA ALA A 58 4.83 -3.14 -0.81
C ALA A 58 3.89 -4.31 -1.12
N GLU A 59 4.23 -5.50 -0.62
CA GLU A 59 3.35 -6.67 -0.74
C GLU A 59 2.04 -6.43 0.03
N LEU A 60 0.92 -6.76 -0.61
CA LEU A 60 -0.41 -6.70 -0.04
C LEU A 60 -0.88 -8.13 0.18
N THR A 61 -1.04 -8.54 1.44
CA THR A 61 -1.56 -9.86 1.77
C THR A 61 -3.05 -9.74 2.06
N ASP A 62 -3.89 -10.37 1.24
CA ASP A 62 -5.34 -10.37 1.44
C ASP A 62 -5.69 -11.11 2.72
N THR A 63 -6.45 -10.45 3.60
CA THR A 63 -6.93 -11.02 4.87
C THR A 63 -8.19 -11.86 4.69
N GLY A 64 -8.85 -11.77 3.52
CA GLY A 64 -10.13 -12.41 3.23
C GLY A 64 -11.36 -11.67 3.80
N ARG A 65 -11.18 -10.52 4.46
CA ARG A 65 -12.28 -9.72 5.06
C ARG A 65 -12.44 -8.31 4.47
N GLY A 66 -11.93 -8.10 3.25
CA GLY A 66 -11.99 -6.79 2.58
C GLY A 66 -10.88 -5.82 3.00
N THR A 67 -9.82 -6.34 3.61
CA THR A 67 -8.62 -5.59 4.01
C THR A 67 -7.35 -6.30 3.51
N PHE A 68 -6.23 -5.62 3.60
CA PHE A 68 -4.90 -6.18 3.35
C PHE A 68 -4.01 -5.93 4.57
N THR A 69 -3.13 -6.87 4.90
CA THR A 69 -1.93 -6.51 5.66
C THR A 69 -0.85 -6.03 4.71
N VAL A 70 -0.12 -5.01 5.16
CA VAL A 70 0.97 -4.40 4.41
C VAL A 70 2.09 -4.04 5.38
N SER A 71 3.32 -4.33 4.98
CA SER A 71 4.51 -4.05 5.80
C SER A 71 5.39 -2.97 5.17
N GLY A 72 6.01 -2.16 6.02
CA GLY A 72 6.88 -1.06 5.61
C GLY A 72 7.78 -0.60 6.75
N ARG A 73 8.44 0.55 6.56
CA ARG A 73 9.23 1.16 7.63
C ARG A 73 8.28 1.81 8.64
N PRO A 74 8.28 1.42 9.93
CA PRO A 74 7.47 2.10 10.93
C PRO A 74 7.84 3.59 11.00
N ILE A 75 6.83 4.47 11.03
CA ILE A 75 7.03 5.89 11.32
C ILE A 75 7.13 6.04 12.83
N THR A 76 8.28 6.50 13.31
CA THR A 76 8.54 6.75 14.75
C THR A 76 8.99 8.18 15.01
N GLU A 77 9.23 8.96 13.96
CA GLU A 77 9.68 10.34 14.03
C GLU A 77 8.58 11.24 14.59
N PRO A 78 8.81 11.93 15.73
CA PRO A 78 7.79 12.76 16.36
C PRO A 78 7.25 13.89 15.48
N ASP A 79 8.08 14.46 14.59
CA ASP A 79 7.68 15.51 13.67
C ASP A 79 6.76 15.01 12.55
N VAL A 80 6.85 13.72 12.19
CA VAL A 80 5.96 13.09 11.20
C VAL A 80 4.67 12.65 11.89
N LEU A 81 4.78 11.98 13.04
CA LEU A 81 3.62 11.57 13.84
C LEU A 81 2.75 12.77 14.24
N GLY A 82 3.36 13.91 14.57
CA GLY A 82 2.64 15.15 14.89
C GLY A 82 1.85 15.77 13.72
N GLN A 83 2.01 15.27 12.49
CA GLN A 83 1.20 15.66 11.33
C GLN A 83 -0.02 14.75 11.10
N LEU A 84 -0.10 13.61 11.81
CA LEU A 84 -1.14 12.60 11.65
C LEU A 84 -2.23 12.76 12.71
N ASP A 85 -3.42 12.29 12.38
CA ASP A 85 -4.52 12.10 13.33
C ASP A 85 -4.65 10.58 13.54
N LEU A 86 -3.98 10.07 14.57
CA LEU A 86 -3.90 8.63 14.90
C LEU A 86 -4.85 8.29 16.04
N ALA A 87 -5.67 7.27 15.84
CA ALA A 87 -6.37 6.61 16.93
C ALA A 87 -5.43 5.69 17.73
N ASP A 88 -5.85 5.28 18.94
CA ASP A 88 -5.07 4.41 19.83
C ASP A 88 -4.71 3.05 19.19
N ASP A 89 -5.52 2.59 18.23
CA ASP A 89 -5.35 1.33 17.49
C ASP A 89 -4.79 1.52 16.07
N GLU A 90 -4.29 2.71 15.76
CA GLU A 90 -3.72 3.04 14.46
C GLU A 90 -2.24 3.40 14.55
N THR A 91 -1.50 3.03 13.51
CA THR A 91 -0.12 3.42 13.32
C THR A 91 0.15 3.71 11.85
N ALA A 92 1.37 4.15 11.55
CA ALA A 92 1.76 4.52 10.20
C ALA A 92 3.07 3.85 9.79
N ILE A 93 3.11 3.45 8.52
CA ILE A 93 4.31 2.94 7.86
C ILE A 93 4.63 3.78 6.63
N GLU A 94 5.91 3.82 6.28
CA GLU A 94 6.38 4.32 5.01
C GLU A 94 6.67 3.15 4.06
N VAL A 95 6.16 3.25 2.84
CA VAL A 95 6.34 2.27 1.77
C VAL A 95 6.75 2.98 0.48
N PRO A 96 7.50 2.32 -0.43
CA PRO A 96 7.84 2.91 -1.71
C PRO A 96 6.59 3.32 -2.50
N LYS A 97 6.63 4.49 -3.15
CA LYS A 97 5.69 4.81 -4.23
C LYS A 97 6.31 4.27 -5.52
N ARG A 98 5.61 3.39 -6.24
CA ARG A 98 6.14 2.78 -7.47
C ARG A 98 5.32 3.19 -8.67
N ALA A 99 6.01 3.50 -9.77
CA ALA A 99 5.36 3.75 -11.05
C ALA A 99 4.79 2.45 -11.63
N ARG A 100 3.58 2.54 -12.18
CA ARG A 100 2.98 1.46 -12.94
C ARG A 100 3.62 1.40 -14.33
N GLU A 101 4.45 0.40 -14.54
CA GLU A 101 5.07 0.15 -15.85
C GLU A 101 4.31 -0.87 -16.70
N PHE A 102 3.46 -1.70 -16.08
CA PHE A 102 2.70 -2.74 -16.76
C PHE A 102 1.24 -2.33 -17.03
N TYR A 103 0.87 -2.34 -18.31
CA TYR A 103 -0.47 -1.93 -18.79
C TYR A 103 -1.28 -3.07 -19.43
N GLY A 104 -0.87 -4.33 -19.27
CA GLY A 104 -1.73 -5.47 -19.65
C GLY A 104 -1.44 -6.14 -20.99
N ALA A 105 -0.25 -5.98 -21.57
CA ALA A 105 0.23 -6.92 -22.58
C ALA A 105 1.02 -8.03 -21.87
N ALA A 106 0.33 -9.10 -21.46
CA ALA A 106 1.04 -10.32 -21.06
C ALA A 106 1.96 -10.68 -22.23
N ALA A 107 3.28 -10.65 -22.03
CA ALA A 107 4.25 -11.02 -23.04
C ALA A 107 3.76 -12.31 -23.69
N ALA A 108 3.50 -12.25 -25.01
CA ALA A 108 2.94 -13.36 -25.76
C ALA A 108 3.66 -14.63 -25.33
N ARG A 109 2.92 -15.57 -24.72
CA ARG A 109 3.45 -16.84 -24.24
C ARG A 109 4.33 -17.40 -25.37
N ARG A 110 5.64 -17.50 -25.15
CA ARG A 110 6.53 -18.21 -26.08
C ARG A 110 5.99 -19.64 -26.16
N SER A 111 5.22 -19.94 -27.20
CA SER A 111 4.90 -21.30 -27.59
C SER A 111 6.22 -21.96 -27.93
N VAL A 112 6.74 -22.76 -27.00
CA VAL A 112 7.77 -23.73 -27.33
C VAL A 112 7.10 -24.73 -28.26
N SER A 113 7.31 -24.58 -29.56
CA SER A 113 7.02 -25.65 -30.52
C SER A 113 8.01 -26.77 -30.22
N GLY A 114 7.62 -27.68 -29.33
CA GLY A 114 8.27 -28.98 -29.22
C GLY A 114 8.02 -29.73 -30.52
N SER A 115 9.03 -29.80 -31.38
CA SER A 115 9.08 -30.77 -32.46
C SER A 115 9.17 -32.17 -31.84
N VAL A 116 8.16 -33.01 -32.10
CA VAL A 116 8.25 -34.44 -31.86
C VAL A 116 9.02 -35.04 -33.04
N PRO A 117 10.22 -35.64 -32.87
CA PRO A 117 10.80 -36.43 -33.94
C PRO A 117 10.08 -37.78 -33.99
N ALA A 118 9.59 -38.12 -35.18
CA ALA A 118 9.12 -39.45 -35.48
C ALA A 118 10.34 -40.37 -35.72
N SER A 119 10.44 -41.46 -34.98
CA SER A 119 11.09 -42.72 -35.37
C SER A 119 10.57 -43.84 -34.50
#